data_AF-A0A354Z5R7-F1
#
_entry.id   AF-A0A354Z5R7-F1
#
_cell.length_a   1.000
_cell.length_b   1.000
_cell.length_c   1.000
_cell.angle_alpha   90.00
_cell.angle_beta   90.00
_cell.angle_gamma   90.00
#
_symmetry.space_group_name_H-M   'P 1'
#
loop_
_entity.id
_entity.type
_entity.pdbx_description
1 polymer ?
#
loop_
_entity_poly.entity_id
_entity_poly.type
_entity_poly.pdbx_seq_one_letter_code
_entity_poly.pdbx_strand_id
1 'polypeptide(L)'
;MDSRKSQQRSSIYSGAFNSYAPPRAKSLSQGVSYIQHDQSFLMKPGSTTHGLMQGPATQFQYSQGTLWGQMYAKSESGESTKYRELVKNFNVTDLTRANKVLVKGGSDSLSPSPNTWKGKSYSGSAMTAASLIRLNETTTAFGSQGFSQQGQNVGSGIMAEALHQKWSAKNSGASLSSQGLLGTLESKYPQLQTVEKMRKQGAEALTQQVGTSLMSAAISAGDRAIKKNLSGWQINEYVQRKFVKHGLGELPGGWMEALRQKYGQ
;
A
#
# COMPACT_ATOMS: atom_id res chain seq x y z
N MET A 1 1.79 -34.24 39.87
CA MET A 1 1.15 -33.55 41.02
C MET A 1 2.14 -32.53 41.53
N ASP A 2 1.92 -31.23 41.60
CA ASP A 2 0.79 -30.36 41.28
C ASP A 2 1.38 -28.94 41.24
N SER A 3 1.25 -28.22 40.12
CA SER A 3 0.14 -27.29 39.88
C SER A 3 -0.08 -26.29 41.04
N ARG A 4 0.63 -25.15 40.97
CA ARG A 4 0.15 -23.90 41.60
C ARG A 4 0.26 -22.74 40.63
N LYS A 5 -0.85 -22.57 39.90
CA LYS A 5 -1.36 -21.26 39.51
C LYS A 5 -1.39 -20.38 40.75
N SER A 6 -0.81 -19.19 40.69
CA SER A 6 -1.38 -18.05 41.42
C SER A 6 -0.99 -16.73 40.77
N GLN A 7 -1.98 -16.18 40.06
CA GLN A 7 -2.31 -14.76 40.01
C GLN A 7 -1.25 -13.84 39.38
N GLN A 8 -1.38 -13.68 38.06
CA GLN A 8 -1.12 -12.41 37.37
C GLN A 8 -2.06 -11.35 37.99
N ARG A 9 -1.63 -10.75 39.11
CA ARG A 9 -2.24 -9.52 39.63
C ARG A 9 -1.72 -8.38 38.76
N SER A 10 -2.65 -7.77 38.06
CA SER A 10 -2.56 -6.47 37.40
C SER A 10 -1.91 -5.43 38.31
N SER A 11 -0.67 -5.02 38.00
CA SER A 11 -0.12 -3.77 38.49
C SER A 11 -0.43 -2.67 37.48
N ILE A 12 -1.53 -1.98 37.77
CA ILE A 12 -1.96 -0.74 37.12
C ILE A 12 -1.03 0.37 37.68
N TYR A 13 -0.39 1.12 36.79
CA TYR A 13 0.52 2.25 37.01
C TYR A 13 1.92 1.97 37.60
N SER A 14 2.93 1.92 36.72
CA SER A 14 4.29 2.39 37.03
C SER A 14 4.95 2.90 35.75
N GLY A 15 5.14 4.22 35.67
CA GLY A 15 5.89 4.87 34.60
C GLY A 15 7.38 4.58 34.71
N ALA A 16 7.93 3.87 33.73
CA ALA A 16 9.30 4.01 33.22
C ALA A 16 9.44 3.03 32.05
N PHE A 17 9.83 3.59 30.91
CA PHE A 17 9.98 2.96 29.62
C PHE A 17 11.01 1.82 29.66
N ASN A 18 10.58 0.56 29.68
CA ASN A 18 11.24 -0.40 28.81
C ASN A 18 10.89 0.04 27.39
N SER A 19 11.86 0.62 26.68
CA SER A 19 11.71 1.05 25.29
C SER A 19 11.56 -0.18 24.42
N TYR A 20 10.36 -0.77 24.41
CA TYR A 20 9.99 -1.73 23.39
C TYR A 20 10.12 -0.99 22.05
N ALA A 21 11.21 -1.24 21.35
CA ALA A 21 11.46 -0.77 20.01
C ALA A 21 10.99 -1.90 19.07
N PRO A 22 9.81 -1.79 18.45
CA PRO A 22 9.35 -2.83 17.54
C PRO A 22 10.37 -3.05 16.42
N PRO A 23 10.53 -4.29 15.93
CA PRO A 23 11.42 -4.58 14.82
C PRO A 23 11.09 -3.72 13.60
N ARG A 24 12.12 -3.37 12.85
CA ARG A 24 11.99 -2.60 11.62
C ARG A 24 11.66 -3.54 10.46
N ALA A 25 10.50 -3.35 9.83
CA ALA A 25 10.24 -3.85 8.50
C ALA A 25 10.97 -2.96 7.48
N LYS A 26 11.75 -3.56 6.59
CA LYS A 26 12.49 -2.88 5.50
C LYS A 26 11.79 -3.05 4.16
N SER A 27 10.89 -4.03 4.04
CA SER A 27 10.13 -4.33 2.82
C SER A 27 8.66 -4.62 3.14
N LEU A 28 7.84 -4.64 2.10
CA LEU A 28 6.46 -5.10 2.18
C LEU A 28 6.39 -6.53 2.71
N SER A 29 7.23 -7.44 2.21
CA SER A 29 7.23 -8.84 2.62
C SER A 29 7.55 -9.03 4.10
N GLN A 30 8.47 -8.23 4.65
CA GLN A 30 8.77 -8.24 6.08
C GLN A 30 7.60 -7.71 6.91
N GLY A 31 6.97 -6.61 6.48
CA GLY A 31 5.76 -6.09 7.13
C GLY A 31 4.63 -7.12 7.14
N VAL A 32 4.38 -7.78 6.01
CA VAL A 32 3.38 -8.87 5.90
C VAL A 32 3.73 -10.03 6.83
N SER A 33 4.99 -10.46 6.87
CA SER A 33 5.43 -11.51 7.77
C SER A 33 5.17 -11.16 9.23
N TYR A 34 5.49 -9.93 9.66
CA TYR A 34 5.20 -9.48 11.02
C TYR A 34 3.70 -9.48 11.33
N ILE A 35 2.85 -9.03 10.39
CA ILE A 35 1.38 -9.09 10.56
C ILE A 35 0.90 -10.54 10.70
N GLN A 36 1.40 -11.47 9.89
CA GLN A 36 0.99 -12.88 9.91
C GLN A 36 1.40 -13.59 11.21
N HIS A 37 2.40 -13.07 11.92
CA HIS A 37 2.84 -13.59 13.23
C HIS A 37 2.35 -12.73 14.40
N ASP A 38 1.37 -11.84 14.18
CA ASP A 38 0.82 -10.92 15.18
C ASP A 38 1.89 -10.07 15.91
N GLN A 39 2.97 -9.73 15.20
CA GLN A 39 4.07 -8.93 15.71
C GLN A 39 3.90 -7.46 15.37
N SER A 40 4.18 -6.59 16.36
CA SER A 40 4.32 -5.17 16.11
C SER A 40 5.63 -4.87 15.38
N PHE A 41 5.61 -3.93 14.44
CA PHE A 41 6.78 -3.53 13.66
C PHE A 41 6.72 -2.05 13.29
N LEU A 42 7.87 -1.48 12.88
CA LEU A 42 7.98 -0.16 12.27
C LEU A 42 8.28 -0.27 10.78
N MET A 43 7.45 0.34 9.95
CA MET A 43 7.68 0.36 8.49
C MET A 43 8.71 1.43 8.11
N LYS A 44 9.96 1.03 7.83
CA LYS A 44 11.07 1.93 7.41
C LYS A 44 11.83 1.35 6.21
N PRO A 45 11.30 1.44 4.99
CA PRO A 45 12.04 1.08 3.79
C PRO A 45 13.10 2.16 3.47
N GLY A 46 14.39 1.79 3.41
CA GLY A 46 15.52 2.73 3.37
C GLY A 46 15.72 3.51 4.68
N SER A 47 16.91 4.08 4.92
CA SER A 47 17.32 4.73 6.20
C SER A 47 16.57 6.02 6.57
N THR A 48 15.35 6.22 6.07
CA THR A 48 14.55 7.41 6.35
C THR A 48 13.67 7.21 7.59
N THR A 49 13.63 8.22 8.46
CA THR A 49 12.83 8.27 9.70
C THR A 49 11.33 8.26 9.40
N HIS A 50 10.70 7.06 9.38
CA HIS A 50 9.25 6.91 9.25
C HIS A 50 8.75 5.89 10.28
N GLY A 51 7.75 6.25 11.09
CA GLY A 51 7.16 5.37 12.10
C GLY A 51 5.74 4.98 11.72
N LEU A 52 5.47 3.68 11.63
CA LEU A 52 4.13 3.10 11.55
C LEU A 52 4.08 2.03 12.63
N MET A 53 3.21 2.12 13.64
CA MET A 53 2.98 1.02 14.58
C MET A 53 1.72 0.25 14.16
N GLN A 54 1.81 -1.08 14.06
CA GLN A 54 0.64 -1.93 13.93
C GLN A 54 0.55 -2.94 15.08
N GLY A 55 -0.61 -2.95 15.74
CA GLY A 55 -1.12 -3.99 16.63
C GLY A 55 -2.60 -4.24 16.32
N PRO A 56 -3.26 -5.21 17.01
CA PRO A 56 -4.58 -5.76 16.65
C PRO A 56 -5.76 -4.77 16.67
N ALA A 57 -5.55 -3.54 17.16
CA ALA A 57 -6.44 -2.39 16.95
C ALA A 57 -5.57 -1.19 16.57
N THR A 58 -5.58 -0.75 15.30
CA THR A 58 -4.52 0.14 14.79
C THR A 58 -4.89 1.62 14.84
N GLN A 59 -4.02 2.42 15.47
CA GLN A 59 -3.92 3.88 15.34
C GLN A 59 -2.69 4.24 14.50
N PHE A 60 -2.77 5.27 13.66
CA PHE A 60 -1.67 5.73 12.79
C PHE A 60 -1.10 7.09 13.21
N GLN A 61 0.21 7.26 13.05
CA GLN A 61 0.96 8.47 13.44
C GLN A 61 1.91 8.91 12.31
N TYR A 62 2.06 10.23 12.16
CA TYR A 62 3.08 10.87 11.32
C TYR A 62 4.24 11.32 12.24
N SER A 63 5.50 11.08 11.87
CA SER A 63 6.64 11.64 12.62
C SER A 63 7.09 12.95 11.99
N GLN A 64 6.57 14.07 12.50
CA GLN A 64 7.24 15.37 12.38
C GLN A 64 7.41 15.96 13.77
N GLY A 65 8.66 16.06 14.22
CA GLY A 65 8.99 16.62 15.53
C GLY A 65 8.85 15.64 16.70
N THR A 66 9.45 16.00 17.82
CA THR A 66 9.62 15.26 19.08
C THR A 66 8.31 15.00 19.87
N LEU A 67 7.14 15.09 19.24
CA LEU A 67 5.83 14.95 19.88
C LEU A 67 5.00 13.84 19.22
N TRP A 68 4.33 13.04 20.06
CA TRP A 68 3.51 11.91 19.64
C TRP A 68 2.11 12.38 19.25
N GLY A 69 1.83 12.50 17.94
CA GLY A 69 0.52 12.93 17.42
C GLY A 69 -0.29 11.77 16.84
N GLN A 70 -1.39 11.41 17.51
CA GLN A 70 -2.41 10.52 16.98
C GLN A 70 -3.12 11.20 15.80
N MET A 71 -3.10 10.64 14.59
CA MET A 71 -4.05 11.06 13.56
C MET A 71 -5.40 10.48 13.96
N TYR A 72 -6.24 11.30 14.59
CA TYR A 72 -7.59 10.93 14.96
C TYR A 72 -8.36 10.47 13.71
N ALA A 73 -8.72 9.20 13.68
CA ALA A 73 -9.61 8.59 12.68
C ALA A 73 -11.10 8.87 12.96
N LYS A 74 -11.41 9.75 13.91
CA LYS A 74 -12.78 10.19 14.20
C LYS A 74 -12.97 11.60 13.69
N SER A 75 -13.62 11.77 12.54
CA SER A 75 -14.51 12.92 12.38
C SER A 75 -15.77 12.66 13.21
N GLU A 76 -16.49 13.73 13.59
CA GLU A 76 -17.83 13.61 14.20
C GLU A 76 -18.80 12.81 13.30
N SER A 77 -18.53 12.77 11.99
CA SER A 77 -19.29 12.02 10.98
C SER A 77 -18.88 10.54 10.82
N GLY A 78 -17.82 10.07 11.48
CA GLY A 78 -17.32 8.69 11.34
C GLY A 78 -16.52 8.41 10.05
N GLU A 79 -16.16 9.44 9.28
CA GLU A 79 -15.34 9.35 8.06
C GLU A 79 -13.82 9.38 8.34
N SER A 80 -13.06 8.59 7.57
CA SER A 80 -11.60 8.56 7.59
C SER A 80 -11.02 9.82 6.95
N THR A 81 -10.24 10.58 7.71
CA THR A 81 -9.47 11.75 7.22
C THR A 81 -8.04 11.39 6.82
N LYS A 82 -7.60 10.16 7.14
CA LYS A 82 -6.22 9.65 6.97
C LYS A 82 -5.66 9.93 5.57
N TYR A 83 -6.40 9.57 4.52
CA TYR A 83 -5.92 9.75 3.15
C TYR A 83 -6.11 11.17 2.62
N ARG A 84 -7.16 11.87 3.07
CA ARG A 84 -7.44 13.27 2.70
C ARG A 84 -6.33 14.22 3.16
N GLU A 85 -5.71 13.97 4.30
CA GLU A 85 -4.56 14.76 4.77
C GLU A 85 -3.25 14.37 4.09
N LEU A 86 -3.04 13.08 3.82
CA LEU A 86 -1.79 12.62 3.19
C LEU A 86 -1.68 13.09 1.73
N VAL A 87 -2.78 13.11 0.98
CA VAL A 87 -2.77 13.49 -0.45
C VAL A 87 -2.44 14.96 -0.69
N LYS A 88 -2.55 15.82 0.33
CA LYS A 88 -2.12 17.22 0.26
C LYS A 88 -0.59 17.35 0.13
N ASN A 89 0.14 16.33 0.59
CA ASN A 89 1.60 16.38 0.79
C ASN A 89 2.37 15.40 -0.11
N PHE A 90 1.75 14.87 -1.16
CA PHE A 90 2.43 14.10 -2.20
C PHE A 90 1.75 14.26 -3.56
N ASN A 91 2.50 14.00 -4.65
CA ASN A 91 1.92 13.77 -5.98
C ASN A 91 1.79 12.26 -6.28
N VAL A 92 0.93 11.87 -7.23
CA VAL A 92 0.72 10.46 -7.61
C VAL A 92 2.03 9.76 -8.01
N THR A 93 2.98 10.49 -8.59
CA THR A 93 4.26 9.90 -8.94
C THR A 93 5.08 9.49 -7.73
N ASP A 94 5.05 10.28 -6.66
CA ASP A 94 5.72 9.96 -5.41
C ASP A 94 5.09 8.74 -4.74
N LEU A 95 3.76 8.65 -4.70
CA LEU A 95 3.05 7.46 -4.18
C LEU A 95 3.51 6.17 -4.90
N THR A 96 3.55 6.19 -6.23
CA THR A 96 4.00 5.01 -7.00
C THR A 96 5.49 4.73 -6.86
N ARG A 97 6.32 5.72 -6.54
CA ARG A 97 7.76 5.55 -6.21
C ARG A 97 7.92 4.93 -4.83
N ALA A 98 7.23 5.46 -3.84
CA ALA A 98 7.19 4.92 -2.49
C ALA A 98 6.75 3.45 -2.48
N ASN A 99 5.66 3.09 -3.19
CA ASN A 99 5.24 1.70 -3.32
C ASN A 99 6.34 0.79 -3.90
N LYS A 100 7.06 1.24 -4.95
CA LYS A 100 8.18 0.45 -5.50
C LYS A 100 9.29 0.21 -4.48
N VAL A 101 9.60 1.22 -3.67
CA VAL A 101 10.65 1.12 -2.66
C VAL A 101 10.22 0.20 -1.52
N LEU A 102 8.96 0.31 -1.09
CA LEU A 102 8.33 -0.60 -0.14
C LEU A 102 8.36 -2.05 -0.63
N VAL A 103 7.98 -2.31 -1.89
CA VAL A 103 7.98 -3.65 -2.49
C VAL A 103 9.40 -4.22 -2.61
N LYS A 104 10.34 -3.42 -3.14
CA LYS A 104 11.73 -3.88 -3.35
C LYS A 104 12.53 -4.07 -2.06
N GLY A 105 12.09 -3.47 -0.95
CA GLY A 105 12.86 -3.46 0.29
C GLY A 105 14.14 -2.63 0.21
N GLY A 106 14.08 -1.45 -0.45
CA GLY A 106 15.24 -0.61 -0.77
C GLY A 106 16.24 -0.46 0.39
N SER A 107 17.50 -0.72 0.06
CA SER A 107 18.67 -0.98 0.91
C SER A 107 18.95 0.03 2.02
N ASP A 108 19.52 -0.47 3.12
CA ASP A 108 20.19 0.31 4.17
C ASP A 108 21.48 1.03 3.68
N SER A 109 21.73 1.09 2.38
CA SER A 109 22.96 1.63 1.80
C SER A 109 22.90 3.14 1.57
N LEU A 110 22.51 3.89 2.60
CA LEU A 110 22.61 5.36 2.64
C LEU A 110 23.39 5.75 3.91
N SER A 111 24.69 5.41 3.97
CA SER A 111 25.82 6.18 4.55
C SER A 111 27.05 5.28 4.82
N PRO A 112 28.32 5.68 4.63
CA PRO A 112 28.89 6.77 3.83
C PRO A 112 29.94 6.23 2.83
N SER A 113 29.56 5.94 1.59
CA SER A 113 30.49 5.75 0.46
C SER A 113 29.67 5.87 -0.84
N PRO A 114 30.22 6.34 -1.98
CA PRO A 114 29.45 6.98 -3.04
C PRO A 114 28.74 5.95 -3.93
N ASN A 115 27.66 5.36 -3.42
CA ASN A 115 26.83 4.46 -4.19
C ASN A 115 25.83 5.26 -5.04
N THR A 116 26.04 5.18 -6.35
CA THR A 116 25.33 5.82 -7.47
C THR A 116 23.86 5.41 -7.63
N TRP A 117 23.28 4.68 -6.68
CA TRP A 117 21.86 4.33 -6.69
C TRP A 117 20.99 5.44 -6.06
N LYS A 118 21.05 6.65 -6.64
CA LYS A 118 20.06 7.70 -6.38
C LYS A 118 18.71 7.26 -6.99
N GLY A 119 17.99 6.39 -6.29
CA GLY A 119 16.58 6.15 -6.57
C GLY A 119 15.83 7.49 -6.61
N LYS A 120 14.91 7.67 -7.57
CA LYS A 120 14.11 8.89 -7.66
C LYS A 120 13.38 9.12 -6.33
N SER A 121 13.47 10.34 -5.79
CA SER A 121 12.89 10.74 -4.50
C SER A 121 11.36 10.55 -4.46
N TYR A 122 10.86 10.39 -3.24
CA TYR A 122 9.44 10.35 -2.86
C TYR A 122 9.31 11.07 -1.50
N SER A 123 8.13 11.62 -1.20
CA SER A 123 7.89 12.28 0.09
C SER A 123 7.58 11.27 1.20
N GLY A 124 7.75 11.68 2.46
CA GLY A 124 7.36 10.84 3.59
C GLY A 124 5.87 10.53 3.62
N SER A 125 5.02 11.51 3.28
CA SER A 125 3.57 11.29 3.13
C SER A 125 3.24 10.25 2.06
N ALA A 126 4.01 10.20 0.97
CA ALA A 126 3.86 9.16 -0.05
C ALA A 126 4.23 7.77 0.47
N MET A 127 5.26 7.66 1.31
CA MET A 127 5.64 6.41 1.95
C MET A 127 4.59 5.96 2.96
N THR A 128 4.14 6.86 3.83
CA THR A 128 3.05 6.59 4.78
C THR A 128 1.80 6.14 4.04
N ALA A 129 1.37 6.84 2.99
CA ALA A 129 0.21 6.46 2.20
C ALA A 129 0.38 5.08 1.53
N ALA A 130 1.54 4.79 0.93
CA ALA A 130 1.81 3.49 0.34
C ALA A 130 1.76 2.36 1.39
N SER A 131 2.39 2.55 2.55
CA SER A 131 2.38 1.56 3.64
C SER A 131 0.96 1.32 4.17
N LEU A 132 0.18 2.38 4.39
CA LEU A 132 -1.20 2.29 4.82
C LEU A 132 -2.06 1.52 3.81
N ILE A 133 -1.99 1.88 2.53
CA ILE A 133 -2.72 1.19 1.46
C ILE A 133 -2.34 -0.30 1.43
N ARG A 134 -1.05 -0.62 1.51
CA ARG A 134 -0.57 -2.00 1.32
C ARG A 134 -0.82 -2.90 2.51
N LEU A 135 -0.76 -2.37 3.72
CA LEU A 135 -0.82 -3.15 4.96
C LEU A 135 -2.16 -2.96 5.67
N ASN A 136 -2.52 -1.71 5.99
CA ASN A 136 -3.69 -1.44 6.82
C ASN A 136 -5.02 -1.73 6.11
N GLU A 137 -5.16 -1.37 4.84
CA GLU A 137 -6.43 -1.60 4.13
C GLU A 137 -6.70 -3.10 3.93
N THR A 138 -5.66 -3.89 3.72
CA THR A 138 -5.77 -5.36 3.67
C THR A 138 -6.13 -5.94 5.03
N THR A 139 -5.47 -5.53 6.11
CA THR A 139 -5.82 -5.99 7.47
C THR A 139 -7.23 -5.57 7.87
N THR A 140 -7.67 -4.36 7.49
CA THR A 140 -9.00 -3.86 7.80
C THR A 140 -10.08 -4.66 7.09
N ALA A 141 -9.85 -5.03 5.83
CA ALA A 141 -10.81 -5.79 5.04
C ALA A 141 -10.91 -7.26 5.43
N PHE A 142 -9.77 -7.93 5.63
CA PHE A 142 -9.71 -9.39 5.70
C PHE A 142 -8.83 -9.93 6.84
N GLY A 143 -8.39 -9.08 7.77
CA GLY A 143 -7.45 -9.47 8.82
C GLY A 143 -6.09 -9.91 8.27
N SER A 144 -5.35 -10.70 9.05
CA SER A 144 -4.06 -11.28 8.64
C SER A 144 -4.21 -12.29 7.49
N GLN A 145 -5.36 -12.95 7.37
CA GLN A 145 -5.69 -13.91 6.31
C GLN A 145 -5.71 -13.27 4.92
N GLY A 146 -5.99 -11.96 4.83
CA GLY A 146 -5.96 -11.19 3.59
C GLY A 146 -4.59 -11.17 2.88
N PHE A 147 -3.51 -11.59 3.54
CA PHE A 147 -2.18 -11.68 2.95
C PHE A 147 -1.81 -13.07 2.42
N SER A 148 -2.70 -14.05 2.54
CA SER A 148 -2.47 -15.43 2.04
C SER A 148 -2.28 -15.49 0.53
N GLN A 149 -2.93 -14.60 -0.23
CA GLN A 149 -2.78 -14.50 -1.68
C GLN A 149 -1.79 -13.38 -2.03
N GLN A 150 -0.57 -13.76 -2.42
CA GLN A 150 0.45 -12.80 -2.81
C GLN A 150 0.00 -11.98 -4.01
N GLY A 151 -0.02 -10.65 -3.85
CA GLY A 151 -0.30 -9.74 -4.95
C GLY A 151 -1.78 -9.55 -5.29
N GLN A 152 -2.71 -10.32 -4.71
CA GLN A 152 -4.15 -10.24 -5.01
C GLN A 152 -5.00 -9.80 -3.81
N ASN A 153 -4.42 -9.01 -2.91
CA ASN A 153 -5.15 -8.45 -1.78
C ASN A 153 -5.67 -7.03 -2.06
N VAL A 154 -6.47 -6.50 -1.12
CA VAL A 154 -7.07 -5.16 -1.21
C VAL A 154 -6.03 -4.07 -1.44
N GLY A 155 -4.91 -4.12 -0.72
CA GLY A 155 -3.80 -3.19 -0.92
C GLY A 155 -3.16 -3.28 -2.30
N SER A 156 -3.20 -4.45 -2.96
CA SER A 156 -2.88 -4.59 -4.38
C SER A 156 -3.94 -4.03 -5.30
N GLY A 157 -5.22 -4.25 -5.05
CA GLY A 157 -6.29 -3.66 -5.84
C GLY A 157 -6.22 -2.13 -5.87
N ILE A 158 -6.11 -1.50 -4.70
CA ILE A 158 -6.04 -0.03 -4.57
C ILE A 158 -4.79 0.51 -5.30
N MET A 159 -3.64 -0.15 -5.13
CA MET A 159 -2.40 0.27 -5.78
C MET A 159 -2.42 0.02 -7.30
N ALA A 160 -3.07 -1.05 -7.76
CA ALA A 160 -3.30 -1.33 -9.16
C ALA A 160 -4.16 -0.23 -9.79
N GLU A 161 -5.23 0.20 -9.10
CA GLU A 161 -6.05 1.31 -9.55
C GLU A 161 -5.25 2.63 -9.63
N ALA A 162 -4.44 2.94 -8.61
CA ALA A 162 -3.59 4.12 -8.65
C ALA A 162 -2.58 4.10 -9.82
N LEU A 163 -2.07 2.91 -10.16
CA LEU A 163 -1.17 2.71 -11.30
C LEU A 163 -1.90 2.81 -12.62
N HIS A 164 -3.11 2.23 -12.72
CA HIS A 164 -4.00 2.37 -13.86
C HIS A 164 -4.24 3.85 -14.16
N GLN A 165 -4.77 4.61 -13.20
CA GLN A 165 -5.09 6.03 -13.37
C GLN A 165 -3.85 6.83 -13.80
N LYS A 166 -2.69 6.57 -13.16
CA LYS A 166 -1.43 7.21 -13.54
C LYS A 166 -1.01 6.88 -14.97
N TRP A 167 -1.06 5.60 -15.37
CA TRP A 167 -0.61 5.18 -16.68
C TRP A 167 -1.57 5.66 -17.78
N SER A 168 -2.87 5.59 -17.55
CA SER A 168 -3.91 6.14 -18.42
C SER A 168 -3.72 7.64 -18.65
N ALA A 169 -3.61 8.44 -17.58
CA ALA A 169 -3.35 9.88 -17.70
C ALA A 169 -2.08 10.16 -18.52
N LYS A 170 -0.99 9.43 -18.22
CA LYS A 170 0.25 9.57 -18.96
C LYS A 170 0.16 9.13 -20.42
N ASN A 171 -0.68 8.14 -20.74
CA ASN A 171 -0.92 7.72 -22.11
C ASN A 171 -1.73 8.79 -22.87
N SER A 172 -2.63 9.52 -22.21
CA SER A 172 -3.41 10.60 -22.80
C SER A 172 -2.70 11.97 -22.79
N GLY A 173 -1.43 12.04 -22.34
CA GLY A 173 -0.71 13.31 -22.22
C GLY A 173 -1.19 14.22 -21.07
N ALA A 174 -2.04 13.71 -20.18
CA ALA A 174 -2.61 14.44 -19.06
C ALA A 174 -1.80 14.24 -17.76
N SER A 175 -1.97 15.16 -16.81
CA SER A 175 -1.52 15.02 -15.43
C SER A 175 -2.68 14.55 -14.54
N LEU A 176 -2.39 13.71 -13.55
CA LEU A 176 -3.36 13.27 -12.55
C LEU A 176 -3.02 13.93 -11.21
N SER A 177 -3.95 14.71 -10.67
CA SER A 177 -3.82 15.28 -9.32
C SER A 177 -4.01 14.21 -8.25
N SER A 178 -3.39 14.40 -7.08
CA SER A 178 -3.53 13.47 -5.96
C SER A 178 -4.96 13.46 -5.39
N GLN A 179 -5.64 14.60 -5.43
CA GLN A 179 -7.05 14.74 -5.03
C GLN A 179 -7.96 14.02 -6.03
N GLY A 180 -7.71 14.16 -7.34
CA GLY A 180 -8.45 13.42 -8.36
C GLY A 180 -8.27 11.91 -8.20
N LEU A 181 -7.03 11.46 -7.95
CA LEU A 181 -6.75 10.07 -7.62
C LEU A 181 -7.52 9.62 -6.37
N LEU A 182 -7.50 10.42 -5.29
CA LEU A 182 -8.21 10.06 -4.06
C LEU A 182 -9.71 9.91 -4.29
N GLY A 183 -10.33 10.83 -5.03
CA GLY A 183 -11.75 10.74 -5.38
C GLY A 183 -12.08 9.44 -6.12
N THR A 184 -11.27 9.07 -7.12
CA THR A 184 -11.43 7.79 -7.82
C THR A 184 -11.26 6.60 -6.88
N LEU A 185 -10.24 6.62 -6.02
CA LEU A 185 -9.98 5.52 -5.09
C LEU A 185 -11.09 5.38 -4.05
N GLU A 186 -11.57 6.48 -3.46
CA GLU A 186 -12.67 6.47 -2.50
C GLU A 186 -13.98 5.96 -3.14
N SER A 187 -14.24 6.30 -4.40
CA SER A 187 -15.42 5.79 -5.13
C SER A 187 -15.34 4.29 -5.40
N LYS A 188 -14.15 3.76 -5.68
CA LYS A 188 -13.94 2.35 -6.07
C LYS A 188 -13.67 1.44 -4.86
N TYR A 189 -13.10 2.01 -3.81
CA TYR A 189 -12.73 1.35 -2.56
C TYR A 189 -13.30 2.13 -1.37
N PRO A 190 -14.59 1.93 -1.06
CA PRO A 190 -15.30 2.69 -0.03
C PRO A 190 -14.72 2.55 1.39
N GLN A 191 -13.91 1.51 1.63
CA GLN A 191 -13.14 1.36 2.88
C GLN A 191 -12.17 2.51 3.15
N LEU A 192 -11.70 3.19 2.10
CA LEU A 192 -10.85 4.36 2.24
C LEU A 192 -11.59 5.52 2.92
N GLN A 193 -12.92 5.54 2.79
CA GLN A 193 -13.81 6.46 3.48
C GLN A 193 -14.20 5.92 4.87
N THR A 194 -14.76 4.71 4.97
CA THR A 194 -15.17 4.12 6.27
C THR A 194 -15.19 2.59 6.24
N VAL A 195 -14.98 1.98 7.41
CA VAL A 195 -15.17 0.52 7.62
C VAL A 195 -16.63 0.11 7.41
N GLU A 196 -17.60 0.99 7.72
CA GLU A 196 -19.02 0.69 7.50
C GLU A 196 -19.36 0.54 6.01
N LYS A 197 -18.87 1.46 5.17
CA LYS A 197 -19.04 1.37 3.71
C LYS A 197 -18.42 0.09 3.14
N MET A 198 -17.28 -0.35 3.69
CA MET A 198 -16.68 -1.64 3.35
C MET A 198 -17.57 -2.84 3.73
N ARG A 199 -18.13 -2.84 4.95
CA ARG A 199 -19.04 -3.91 5.40
C ARG A 199 -20.28 -3.99 4.51
N LYS A 200 -20.82 -2.85 4.08
CA LYS A 200 -21.94 -2.76 3.14
C LYS A 200 -21.59 -3.31 1.75
N GLN A 201 -20.37 -3.11 1.27
CA GLN A 201 -19.91 -3.66 -0.01
C GLN A 201 -19.82 -5.20 0.02
N GLY A 202 -19.34 -5.77 1.12
CA GLY A 202 -19.15 -7.21 1.26
C GLY A 202 -17.84 -7.73 0.64
N ALA A 203 -17.38 -8.87 1.13
CA ALA A 203 -16.07 -9.44 0.80
C ALA A 203 -15.94 -9.87 -0.67
N GLU A 204 -17.00 -10.46 -1.24
CA GLU A 204 -17.00 -10.94 -2.63
C GLU A 204 -16.89 -9.79 -3.63
N ALA A 205 -17.72 -8.76 -3.48
CA ALA A 205 -17.67 -7.56 -4.32
C ALA A 205 -16.32 -6.85 -4.21
N LEU A 206 -15.73 -6.80 -3.01
CA LEU A 206 -14.39 -6.23 -2.82
C LEU A 206 -13.32 -7.06 -3.55
N THR A 207 -13.43 -8.38 -3.57
CA THR A 207 -12.50 -9.28 -4.28
C THR A 207 -12.62 -9.10 -5.80
N GLN A 208 -13.85 -9.05 -6.31
CA GLN A 208 -14.12 -8.74 -7.72
C GLN A 208 -13.52 -7.37 -8.09
N GLN A 209 -13.67 -6.37 -7.21
CA GLN A 209 -13.13 -5.03 -7.41
C GLN A 209 -11.59 -4.99 -7.53
N VAL A 210 -10.91 -5.81 -6.72
CA VAL A 210 -9.45 -6.02 -6.81
C VAL A 210 -9.09 -6.60 -8.18
N GLY A 211 -9.79 -7.65 -8.61
CA GLY A 211 -9.60 -8.28 -9.93
C GLY A 211 -9.77 -7.29 -11.09
N THR A 212 -10.85 -6.49 -11.07
CA THR A 212 -11.07 -5.43 -12.07
C THR A 212 -9.94 -4.42 -12.09
N SER A 213 -9.42 -4.01 -10.93
CA SER A 213 -8.35 -3.01 -10.86
C SER A 213 -7.01 -3.55 -11.36
N LEU A 214 -6.72 -4.82 -11.09
CA LEU A 214 -5.56 -5.52 -11.67
C LEU A 214 -5.70 -5.59 -13.20
N MET A 215 -6.87 -5.95 -13.71
CA MET A 215 -7.16 -5.99 -15.15
C MET A 215 -6.93 -4.62 -15.81
N SER A 216 -7.52 -3.55 -15.26
CA SER A 216 -7.35 -2.18 -15.78
C SER A 216 -5.88 -1.72 -15.77
N ALA A 217 -5.13 -2.09 -14.73
CA ALA A 217 -3.70 -1.80 -14.63
C ALA A 217 -2.89 -2.54 -15.71
N ALA A 218 -3.18 -3.83 -15.96
CA ALA A 218 -2.55 -4.62 -17.02
C ALA A 218 -2.80 -3.99 -18.40
N ILE A 219 -4.05 -3.67 -18.71
CA ILE A 219 -4.45 -3.02 -19.97
C ILE A 219 -3.71 -1.68 -20.15
N SER A 220 -3.62 -0.87 -19.10
CA SER A 220 -2.98 0.47 -19.20
C SER A 220 -1.47 0.40 -19.32
N ALA A 221 -0.84 -0.60 -18.68
CA ALA A 221 0.56 -0.91 -18.90
C ALA A 221 0.81 -1.45 -20.31
N GLY A 222 -0.12 -2.24 -20.86
CA GLY A 222 -0.09 -2.76 -22.23
C GLY A 222 -0.20 -1.66 -23.28
N ASP A 223 -1.19 -0.77 -23.16
CA ASP A 223 -1.32 0.44 -23.99
C ASP A 223 -0.04 1.28 -23.95
N ARG A 224 0.54 1.42 -22.75
CA ARG A 224 1.83 2.09 -22.60
C ARG A 224 2.98 1.38 -23.31
N ALA A 225 2.98 0.05 -23.38
CA ALA A 225 3.96 -0.75 -24.12
C ALA A 225 3.82 -0.54 -25.63
N ILE A 226 2.59 -0.53 -26.13
CA ILE A 226 2.27 -0.24 -27.54
C ILE A 226 2.75 1.17 -27.92
N LYS A 227 2.47 2.18 -27.09
CA LYS A 227 3.00 3.56 -27.29
C LYS A 227 4.52 3.68 -27.20
N LYS A 228 5.21 2.63 -26.76
CA LYS A 228 6.68 2.51 -26.75
C LYS A 228 7.19 1.69 -27.95
N ASN A 229 6.33 1.40 -28.93
CA ASN A 229 6.62 0.58 -30.10
C ASN A 229 7.09 -0.85 -29.75
N LEU A 230 6.60 -1.41 -28.65
CA LEU A 230 6.84 -2.82 -28.31
C LEU A 230 5.82 -3.71 -29.02
N SER A 231 6.22 -4.92 -29.42
CA SER A 231 5.37 -5.86 -30.16
C SER A 231 5.34 -7.25 -29.53
N GLY A 232 4.21 -7.97 -29.74
CA GLY A 232 4.03 -9.36 -29.36
C GLY A 232 4.46 -9.68 -27.91
N TRP A 233 5.43 -10.58 -27.78
CA TRP A 233 5.95 -11.04 -26.48
C TRP A 233 6.55 -9.93 -25.61
N GLN A 234 7.08 -8.86 -26.22
CA GLN A 234 7.69 -7.73 -25.49
C GLN A 234 6.65 -6.94 -24.70
N ILE A 235 5.40 -6.90 -25.17
CA ILE A 235 4.29 -6.27 -24.43
C ILE A 235 4.02 -7.05 -23.16
N ASN A 236 3.89 -8.39 -23.25
CA ASN A 236 3.67 -9.25 -22.09
C ASN A 236 4.80 -9.11 -21.06
N GLU A 237 6.04 -9.18 -21.51
CA GLU A 237 7.20 -9.04 -20.63
C GLU A 237 7.23 -7.65 -19.96
N TYR A 238 6.93 -6.59 -20.71
CA TYR A 238 6.86 -5.24 -20.16
C TYR A 238 5.81 -5.11 -19.07
N VAL A 239 4.60 -5.66 -19.28
CA VAL A 239 3.50 -5.61 -18.31
C VAL A 239 3.84 -6.44 -17.08
N GLN A 240 4.34 -7.68 -17.24
CA GLN A 240 4.79 -8.52 -16.12
C GLN A 240 5.88 -7.81 -15.29
N ARG A 241 6.88 -7.21 -15.96
CA ARG A 241 7.93 -6.43 -15.28
C ARG A 241 7.35 -5.25 -14.48
N LYS A 242 6.24 -4.64 -14.91
CA LYS A 242 5.55 -3.60 -14.13
C LYS A 242 4.85 -4.17 -12.90
N PHE A 243 4.14 -5.29 -13.06
CA PHE A 243 3.41 -5.93 -11.97
C PHE A 243 4.36 -6.38 -10.85
N VAL A 244 5.42 -7.09 -11.20
CA VAL A 244 6.48 -7.50 -10.26
C VAL A 244 7.10 -6.29 -9.56
N LYS A 245 7.43 -5.25 -10.33
CA LYS A 245 8.04 -4.02 -9.79
C LYS A 245 7.18 -3.31 -8.76
N HIS A 246 5.86 -3.51 -8.81
CA HIS A 246 4.88 -2.87 -7.95
C HIS A 246 4.20 -3.83 -6.96
N GLY A 247 4.63 -5.08 -6.91
CA GLY A 247 4.10 -6.08 -5.97
C GLY A 247 2.64 -6.45 -6.24
N LEU A 248 2.22 -6.42 -7.51
CA LEU A 248 0.84 -6.75 -7.93
C LEU A 248 0.63 -8.23 -8.23
N GLY A 249 1.67 -9.06 -8.12
CA GLY A 249 1.59 -10.49 -8.41
C GLY A 249 1.62 -10.81 -9.90
N GLU A 250 0.93 -11.88 -10.28
CA GLU A 250 0.79 -12.35 -11.66
C GLU A 250 -0.21 -11.51 -12.46
N LEU A 251 -0.12 -11.56 -13.79
CA LEU A 251 -1.09 -10.88 -14.66
C LEU A 251 -2.44 -11.59 -14.60
N PRO A 252 -3.55 -10.84 -14.55
CA PRO A 252 -4.88 -11.43 -14.61
C PRO A 252 -5.13 -12.04 -15.99
N GLY A 253 -5.71 -13.24 -16.05
CA GLY A 253 -6.06 -13.89 -17.32
C GLY A 253 -7.02 -13.02 -18.16
N GLY A 254 -6.92 -13.09 -19.48
CA GLY A 254 -7.79 -12.32 -20.40
C GLY A 254 -7.35 -10.86 -20.66
N TRP A 255 -6.28 -10.38 -20.01
CA TRP A 255 -5.86 -8.97 -20.13
C TRP A 255 -5.36 -8.60 -21.52
N MET A 256 -4.73 -9.54 -22.23
CA MET A 256 -4.17 -9.29 -23.55
C MET A 256 -5.29 -9.25 -24.59
N GLU A 257 -6.29 -10.13 -24.47
CA GLU A 257 -7.50 -10.13 -25.27
C GLU A 257 -8.27 -8.82 -25.08
N ALA A 258 -8.46 -8.38 -23.83
CA ALA A 258 -9.11 -7.09 -23.52
C ALA A 258 -8.32 -5.90 -24.09
N LEU A 259 -6.99 -5.97 -24.09
CA LEU A 259 -6.16 -4.96 -24.74
C LEU A 259 -6.37 -4.95 -26.26
N ARG A 260 -6.41 -6.10 -26.92
CA ARG A 260 -6.62 -6.20 -28.38
C ARG A 260 -7.98 -5.64 -28.79
N GLN A 261 -9.04 -5.98 -28.04
CA GLN A 261 -10.38 -5.44 -28.24
C GLN A 261 -10.41 -3.90 -28.23
N LYS A 262 -9.63 -3.26 -27.33
CA LYS A 262 -9.50 -1.80 -27.28
C LYS A 262 -8.94 -1.19 -28.59
N TYR A 263 -8.11 -1.92 -29.32
CA TYR A 263 -7.53 -1.49 -30.60
C TYR A 263 -8.26 -2.05 -31.82
N GLY A 264 -9.40 -2.71 -31.65
CA GLY A 264 -10.16 -3.32 -32.74
C GLY A 264 -9.46 -4.49 -33.42
N GLN A 265 -8.64 -5.24 -32.67
CA GLN A 265 -7.97 -6.47 -33.10
C GLN A 265 -8.60 -7.71 -32.48
#